data_AF-A0A6V8L5F9-F1
#
_entry.id   AF-A0A6V8L5F9-F1
#
_cell.length_a   1.000
_cell.length_b   1.000
_cell.length_c   1.000
_cell.angle_alpha   90.00
_cell.angle_beta   90.00
_cell.angle_gamma   90.00
#
_symmetry.space_group_name_H-M   'P 1'
#
loop_
_entity.id
_entity.type
_entity.pdbx_description
1 polymer ?
#
loop_
_entity_poly.entity_id
_entity_poly.type
_entity_poly.pdbx_seq_one_letter_code
_entity_poly.pdbx_strand_id
1 'polypeptide(L)'
;MSRVDDVIAAATAEIGKPYNFGDEGPNSFDCSGLMQWVYARVGIKLPRTAREQQAALPPVKDPLPGDLVFWGRPATHVGLVIGGGKMIAAPHAGARVRVQDIYGTPASYARVQGLGTALAPVTGAVGALGGTVQDWLDGIRAGALELTVAAAGLALVGWGLWRMTGPGRADRGGGP
;
A
#
# COMPACT_ATOMS: atom_id res chain seq x y z
N MET A 1 9.11 6.32 -1.53
CA MET A 1 7.88 5.52 -1.36
C MET A 1 7.25 5.29 -2.71
N SER A 2 6.59 4.15 -2.92
CA SER A 2 5.77 3.98 -4.14
C SER A 2 4.53 4.86 -4.01
N ARG A 3 3.95 5.36 -5.12
CA ARG A 3 2.71 6.17 -5.03
C ARG A 3 1.54 5.34 -4.49
N VAL A 4 1.62 4.00 -4.54
CA VAL A 4 0.67 3.11 -3.88
C VAL A 4 0.72 3.28 -2.37
N ASP A 5 1.92 3.28 -1.78
CA ASP A 5 2.11 3.47 -0.34
C ASP A 5 1.55 4.83 0.10
N ASP A 6 1.79 5.88 -0.70
CA ASP A 6 1.30 7.24 -0.42
C ASP A 6 -0.24 7.32 -0.45
N VAL A 7 -0.89 6.63 -1.40
CA VAL A 7 -2.36 6.55 -1.45
C VAL A 7 -2.92 5.82 -0.23
N ILE A 8 -2.31 4.69 0.16
CA ILE A 8 -2.78 3.94 1.31
C ILE A 8 -2.52 4.72 2.61
N ALA A 9 -1.38 5.40 2.73
CA ALA A 9 -1.07 6.31 3.83
C ALA A 9 -2.13 7.41 3.96
N ALA A 10 -2.47 8.05 2.83
CA ALA A 10 -3.50 9.07 2.78
C ALA A 10 -4.85 8.53 3.24
N ALA A 11 -5.30 7.38 2.72
CA ALA A 11 -6.56 6.76 3.14
C ALA A 11 -6.57 6.36 4.62
N THR A 12 -5.42 5.92 5.13
CA THR A 12 -5.22 5.50 6.52
C THR A 12 -5.31 6.68 7.50
N ALA A 13 -4.90 7.88 7.06
CA ALA A 13 -5.05 9.11 7.83
C ALA A 13 -6.51 9.57 7.96
N GLU A 14 -7.40 9.10 7.07
CA GLU A 14 -8.82 9.44 7.08
C GLU A 14 -9.67 8.48 7.93
N ILE A 15 -9.10 7.37 8.40
CA ILE A 15 -9.81 6.38 9.23
C ILE A 15 -10.42 7.05 10.47
N GLY A 16 -11.68 6.72 10.75
CA GLY A 16 -12.46 7.28 11.86
C GLY A 16 -13.28 8.50 11.48
N LYS A 17 -13.05 9.14 10.33
CA LYS A 17 -13.89 10.27 9.89
C LYS A 17 -15.30 9.83 9.52
N PRO A 18 -16.34 10.63 9.84
CA PRO A 18 -17.73 10.27 9.58
C PRO A 18 -18.03 10.15 8.09
N TYR A 19 -18.92 9.21 7.77
CA TYR A 19 -19.55 9.18 6.46
C TYR A 19 -20.62 10.27 6.37
N ASN A 20 -20.66 10.98 5.25
CA ASN A 20 -21.80 11.80 4.86
C ASN A 20 -21.97 11.77 3.34
N PHE A 21 -23.20 11.58 2.86
CA PHE A 21 -23.47 11.46 1.44
C PHE A 21 -23.19 12.78 0.73
N GLY A 22 -22.40 12.76 -0.35
CA GLY A 22 -22.04 13.97 -1.08
C GLY A 22 -20.77 14.66 -0.60
N ASP A 23 -20.14 14.20 0.49
CA ASP A 23 -18.94 14.86 1.02
C ASP A 23 -17.64 14.36 0.38
N GLU A 24 -16.70 15.29 0.21
CA GLU A 24 -15.39 15.11 -0.43
C GLU A 24 -14.21 15.44 0.51
N GLY A 25 -14.47 15.60 1.81
CA GLY A 25 -13.47 15.97 2.82
C GLY A 25 -13.41 17.47 3.14
N PRO A 26 -12.50 17.87 4.05
CA PRO A 26 -11.63 16.99 4.84
C PRO A 26 -12.30 16.40 6.09
N ASN A 27 -13.50 16.84 6.47
CA ASN A 27 -14.09 16.49 7.77
C ASN A 27 -14.95 15.23 7.74
N SER A 28 -15.47 14.89 6.56
CA SER A 28 -16.40 13.79 6.30
C SER A 28 -16.28 13.38 4.85
N PHE A 29 -16.69 12.15 4.52
CA PHE A 29 -16.58 11.61 3.17
C PHE A 29 -17.77 10.74 2.79
N ASP A 30 -18.16 10.74 1.52
CA ASP A 30 -18.80 9.57 0.92
C ASP A 30 -17.77 8.61 0.31
N CYS A 31 -18.23 7.47 -0.20
CA CYS A 31 -17.35 6.43 -0.74
C CYS A 31 -16.43 6.94 -1.86
N SER A 32 -16.99 7.65 -2.85
CA SER A 32 -16.25 8.16 -3.99
C SER A 32 -15.48 9.44 -3.69
N GLY A 33 -15.96 10.27 -2.77
CA GLY A 33 -15.29 11.47 -2.28
C GLY A 33 -14.01 11.11 -1.50
N LEU A 34 -14.04 10.03 -0.70
CA LEU A 34 -12.81 9.49 -0.09
C LEU A 34 -11.79 9.08 -1.16
N MET A 35 -12.22 8.41 -2.23
CA MET A 35 -11.30 8.03 -3.32
C MET A 35 -10.73 9.26 -4.02
N GLN A 36 -11.53 10.25 -4.37
CA GLN A 36 -11.01 11.50 -4.94
C GLN A 36 -9.97 12.15 -4.03
N TRP A 37 -10.26 12.25 -2.73
CA TRP A 37 -9.39 12.87 -1.76
C TRP A 37 -8.02 12.20 -1.67
N VAL A 38 -7.97 10.87 -1.56
CA VAL A 38 -6.72 10.14 -1.37
C VAL A 38 -5.86 10.09 -2.64
N TYR A 39 -6.49 9.94 -3.82
CA TYR A 39 -5.75 9.93 -5.09
C TYR A 39 -5.29 11.33 -5.51
N ALA A 40 -6.01 12.39 -5.13
CA ALA A 40 -5.56 13.77 -5.36
C ALA A 40 -4.23 14.08 -4.65
N ARG A 41 -3.93 13.41 -3.53
CA ARG A 41 -2.64 13.57 -2.80
C ARG A 41 -1.44 13.08 -3.60
N VAL A 42 -1.64 12.16 -4.53
CA VAL A 42 -0.60 11.69 -5.46
C VAL A 42 -0.76 12.27 -6.87
N GLY A 43 -1.55 13.35 -7.01
CA GLY A 43 -1.74 14.07 -8.27
C GLY A 43 -2.69 13.39 -9.26
N ILE A 44 -3.46 12.39 -8.83
CA ILE A 44 -4.42 11.68 -9.69
C ILE A 44 -5.83 12.21 -9.43
N LYS A 45 -6.48 12.72 -10.49
CA LYS A 45 -7.85 13.22 -10.41
C LYS A 45 -8.83 12.12 -10.80
N LEU A 46 -9.65 11.70 -9.84
CA LEU A 46 -10.76 10.79 -10.09
C LEU A 46 -12.06 11.57 -10.32
N PRO A 47 -12.99 11.05 -11.15
CA PRO A 47 -14.35 11.58 -11.24
C PRO A 47 -15.09 11.54 -9.89
N ARG A 48 -16.17 12.33 -9.78
CA ARG A 48 -16.85 12.56 -8.49
C ARG A 48 -17.60 11.34 -7.98
N THR A 49 -18.28 10.62 -8.86
CA THR A 49 -19.17 9.53 -8.45
C THR A 49 -18.53 8.17 -8.63
N ALA A 50 -18.94 7.19 -7.81
CA ALA A 50 -18.50 5.81 -7.97
C ALA A 50 -18.78 5.25 -9.38
N ARG A 51 -19.93 5.62 -9.97
CA ARG A 51 -20.29 5.28 -11.36
C ARG A 51 -19.26 5.81 -12.35
N GLU A 52 -18.91 7.09 -12.27
CA GLU A 52 -17.97 7.70 -13.20
C GLU A 52 -16.56 7.14 -13.00
N GLN A 53 -16.14 6.89 -11.76
CA GLN A 53 -14.87 6.22 -11.46
C GLN A 53 -14.82 4.80 -12.06
N GLN A 54 -15.89 4.01 -11.91
CA GLN A 54 -16.02 2.68 -12.52
C GLN A 54 -15.94 2.73 -14.05
N ALA A 55 -16.51 3.77 -14.68
CA ALA A 55 -16.50 3.93 -16.13
C ALA A 55 -15.16 4.45 -16.68
N ALA A 56 -14.44 5.27 -15.91
CA ALA A 56 -13.21 5.92 -16.35
C ALA A 56 -11.96 5.05 -16.20
N LEU A 57 -11.99 4.04 -15.34
CA LEU A 57 -10.82 3.22 -15.01
C LEU A 57 -10.82 1.87 -15.73
N PRO A 58 -9.66 1.39 -16.20
CA PRO A 58 -9.55 0.08 -16.85
C PRO A 58 -9.86 -1.06 -15.86
N PRO A 59 -10.74 -2.01 -16.22
CA PRO A 59 -11.09 -3.11 -15.33
C PRO A 59 -9.94 -4.12 -15.18
N VAL A 60 -9.87 -4.76 -14.02
CA VAL A 60 -8.89 -5.84 -13.73
C VAL A 60 -9.57 -7.03 -13.07
N LYS A 61 -8.98 -8.22 -13.27
CA LYS A 61 -9.45 -9.48 -12.65
C LYS A 61 -8.72 -9.77 -11.34
N ASP A 62 -7.43 -9.49 -11.32
CA ASP A 62 -6.54 -9.68 -10.17
C ASP A 62 -6.18 -8.32 -9.56
N PRO A 63 -6.93 -7.86 -8.54
CA PRO A 63 -6.69 -6.56 -7.92
C PRO A 63 -5.40 -6.57 -7.10
N LEU A 64 -4.68 -5.46 -7.16
CA LEU A 64 -3.49 -5.18 -6.37
C LEU A 64 -3.81 -4.08 -5.35
N PRO A 65 -3.00 -3.94 -4.27
CA PRO A 65 -3.06 -2.75 -3.42
C PRO A 65 -2.97 -1.47 -4.27
N GLY A 66 -3.84 -0.50 -4.01
CA GLY A 66 -3.97 0.71 -4.82
C GLY A 66 -4.96 0.62 -5.99
N ASP A 67 -5.57 -0.54 -6.25
CA ASP A 67 -6.73 -0.65 -7.15
C ASP A 67 -8.04 -0.31 -6.42
N LEU A 68 -9.08 -0.02 -7.19
CA LEU A 68 -10.42 0.23 -6.67
C LEU A 68 -11.32 -0.99 -6.84
N VAL A 69 -12.15 -1.25 -5.83
CA VAL A 69 -13.20 -2.28 -5.84
C VAL A 69 -14.57 -1.60 -5.87
N PHE A 70 -15.49 -2.10 -6.70
CA PHE A 70 -16.81 -1.49 -6.92
C PHE A 70 -17.95 -2.49 -6.71
N TRP A 71 -19.07 -2.01 -6.18
CA TRP A 71 -20.34 -2.73 -6.13
C TRP A 71 -21.37 -2.07 -7.04
N GLY A 72 -22.18 -2.88 -7.74
CA GLY A 72 -23.19 -2.42 -8.69
C GLY A 72 -22.65 -2.19 -10.12
N ARG A 73 -23.56 -2.28 -11.09
CA ARG A 73 -23.35 -1.89 -12.50
C ARG A 73 -24.61 -1.15 -12.98
N PRO A 74 -24.64 0.18 -12.93
CA PRO A 74 -23.57 1.10 -12.55
C PRO A 74 -23.22 1.08 -11.06
N ALA A 75 -21.99 1.46 -10.71
CA ALA A 75 -21.50 1.39 -9.33
C ALA A 75 -22.30 2.26 -8.35
N THR A 76 -22.61 1.67 -7.19
CA THR A 76 -23.27 2.31 -6.04
C THR A 76 -22.33 2.47 -4.84
N HIS A 77 -21.21 1.74 -4.82
CA HIS A 77 -20.19 1.84 -3.78
C HIS A 77 -18.80 1.58 -4.36
N VAL A 78 -17.77 2.18 -3.74
CA VAL A 78 -16.35 2.03 -4.11
C VAL A 78 -15.48 2.00 -2.86
N GLY A 79 -14.38 1.25 -2.90
CA GLY A 79 -13.34 1.22 -1.87
C GLY A 79 -11.94 1.03 -2.44
N LEU A 80 -10.93 1.36 -1.63
CA LEU A 80 -9.51 1.22 -1.95
C LEU A 80 -9.00 -0.16 -1.50
N VAL A 81 -8.53 -0.99 -2.43
CA VAL A 81 -7.92 -2.29 -2.12
C VAL A 81 -6.56 -2.07 -1.43
N ILE A 82 -6.33 -2.75 -0.30
CA ILE A 82 -5.06 -2.69 0.46
C ILE A 82 -4.34 -4.06 0.52
N GLY A 83 -4.84 -5.06 -0.19
CA GLY A 83 -4.32 -6.43 -0.17
C GLY A 83 -4.95 -7.30 0.92
N GLY A 84 -4.61 -8.59 0.93
CA GLY A 84 -5.11 -9.55 1.92
C GLY A 84 -6.64 -9.69 1.98
N GLY A 85 -7.34 -9.40 0.89
CA GLY A 85 -8.82 -9.39 0.85
C GLY A 85 -9.47 -8.21 1.57
N LYS A 86 -8.72 -7.15 1.88
CA LYS A 86 -9.19 -5.98 2.64
C LYS A 86 -9.22 -4.71 1.79
N MET A 87 -10.01 -3.75 2.27
CA MET A 87 -10.11 -2.41 1.69
C MET A 87 -10.29 -1.32 2.75
N ILE A 88 -9.97 -0.07 2.38
CA ILE A 88 -10.39 1.12 3.12
C ILE A 88 -11.56 1.77 2.38
N ALA A 89 -12.65 2.06 3.08
CA ALA A 89 -13.82 2.71 2.50
C ALA A 89 -14.57 3.59 3.51
N ALA A 90 -15.34 4.55 2.99
CA ALA A 90 -16.42 5.24 3.70
C ALA A 90 -17.74 4.53 3.35
N PRO A 91 -18.29 3.66 4.21
CA PRO A 91 -19.18 2.59 3.75
C PRO A 91 -20.64 3.01 3.56
N HIS A 92 -21.23 3.74 4.52
CA HIS A 92 -22.63 4.17 4.48
C HIS A 92 -22.94 5.18 5.58
N ALA A 93 -24.14 5.78 5.53
CA ALA A 93 -24.65 6.67 6.57
C ALA A 93 -24.57 6.04 7.98
N GLY A 94 -24.17 6.84 8.96
CA GLY A 94 -23.98 6.40 10.35
C GLY A 94 -22.67 5.65 10.62
N ALA A 95 -21.88 5.34 9.60
CA ALA A 95 -20.57 4.72 9.75
C ALA A 95 -19.42 5.74 9.61
N ARG A 96 -18.20 5.24 9.81
CA ARG A 96 -16.95 5.98 9.68
C ARG A 96 -16.03 5.29 8.67
N VAL A 97 -15.09 6.03 8.11
CA VAL A 97 -14.00 5.49 7.30
C VAL A 97 -13.27 4.41 8.10
N ARG A 98 -13.08 3.22 7.51
CA ARG A 98 -12.47 2.08 8.20
C ARG A 98 -11.80 1.12 7.22
N VAL A 99 -10.89 0.32 7.75
CA VAL A 99 -10.49 -0.94 7.13
C VAL A 99 -11.63 -1.95 7.32
N GLN A 100 -11.97 -2.67 6.26
CA GLN A 100 -12.92 -3.77 6.32
C GLN A 100 -12.59 -4.82 5.26
N ASP A 101 -13.16 -6.01 5.40
CA ASP A 101 -13.03 -7.06 4.38
C ASP A 101 -13.78 -6.65 3.11
N ILE A 102 -13.25 -7.07 1.96
CA ILE A 102 -13.97 -7.04 0.69
C ILE A 102 -15.10 -8.07 0.81
N TYR A 103 -16.34 -7.57 0.87
CA TYR A 103 -17.50 -8.37 1.22
C TYR A 103 -18.28 -8.84 -0.02
N GLY A 104 -18.94 -9.99 0.12
CA GLY A 104 -19.80 -10.57 -0.91
C GLY A 104 -19.07 -10.75 -2.23
N THR A 105 -19.77 -10.43 -3.32
CA THR A 105 -19.20 -10.46 -4.68
C THR A 105 -19.18 -9.05 -5.26
N PRO A 106 -18.01 -8.39 -5.31
CA PRO A 106 -17.89 -7.10 -5.99
C PRO A 106 -18.24 -7.22 -7.47
N ALA A 107 -18.79 -6.14 -8.02
CA ALA A 107 -19.18 -6.10 -9.43
C ALA A 107 -17.98 -5.98 -10.37
N SER A 108 -16.93 -5.29 -9.95
CA SER A 108 -15.70 -5.09 -10.71
C SER A 108 -14.56 -4.58 -9.83
N TYR A 109 -13.33 -4.81 -10.28
CA TYR A 109 -12.15 -4.09 -9.84
C TYR A 109 -11.63 -3.22 -10.99
N ALA A 110 -11.00 -2.09 -10.69
CA ALA A 110 -10.38 -1.25 -11.70
C ALA A 110 -9.03 -0.72 -11.24
N ARG A 111 -8.10 -0.58 -12.19
CA ARG A 111 -6.74 -0.14 -11.94
C ARG A 111 -6.59 1.36 -12.12
N VAL A 112 -6.04 2.02 -11.11
CA VAL A 112 -5.66 3.42 -11.23
C VAL A 112 -4.26 3.51 -11.82
N GLN A 113 -4.16 4.08 -13.02
CA GLN A 113 -2.89 4.21 -13.74
C GLN A 113 -1.99 5.27 -13.11
N GLY A 114 -0.67 5.15 -13.30
CA GLY A 114 0.30 6.16 -12.84
C GLY A 114 0.73 6.07 -11.38
N LEU A 115 0.37 4.99 -10.67
CA LEU A 115 0.83 4.71 -9.31
C LEU A 115 2.22 4.05 -9.22
N GLY A 116 2.74 3.53 -10.34
CA GLY A 116 3.90 2.62 -10.32
C GLY A 116 3.56 1.27 -9.69
N THR A 117 4.51 0.33 -9.70
CA THR A 117 4.37 -0.91 -8.91
C THR A 117 4.60 -0.58 -7.44
N ALA A 118 3.67 -1.00 -6.57
CA ALA A 118 4.00 -1.16 -5.16
C ALA A 118 5.28 -2.00 -5.07
N LEU A 119 6.20 -1.66 -4.15
CA LEU A 119 7.26 -2.60 -3.84
C LEU A 119 6.60 -3.96 -3.51
N ALA A 120 7.13 -5.03 -4.09
CA ALA A 120 6.62 -6.40 -4.01
C ALA A 120 6.11 -6.74 -2.59
N PRO A 121 5.10 -7.62 -2.46
CA PRO A 121 4.10 -7.59 -1.40
C PRO A 121 4.76 -7.58 -0.02
N VAL A 122 4.93 -6.39 0.54
CA VAL A 122 5.37 -6.25 1.93
C VAL A 122 4.31 -6.86 2.86
N THR A 123 3.06 -6.99 2.41
CA THR A 123 1.99 -7.75 3.08
C THR A 123 2.34 -9.23 3.25
N GLY A 124 3.03 -9.84 2.30
CA GLY A 124 3.51 -11.23 2.41
C GLY A 124 4.67 -11.35 3.40
N ALA A 125 5.56 -10.35 3.42
CA ALA A 125 6.67 -10.28 4.39
C ALA A 125 6.18 -9.96 5.82
N VAL A 126 5.21 -9.07 6.01
CA VAL A 126 4.65 -8.72 7.33
C VAL A 126 3.89 -9.91 7.93
N GLY A 127 3.11 -10.64 7.11
CA GLY A 127 2.51 -11.90 7.54
C GLY A 127 3.55 -12.99 7.83
N ALA A 128 4.63 -13.06 7.04
CA ALA A 128 5.74 -13.99 7.27
C ALA A 128 6.62 -13.62 8.49
N LEU A 129 6.59 -12.35 8.93
CA LEU A 129 7.32 -11.83 10.10
C LEU A 129 6.43 -11.73 11.36
N GLY A 130 5.17 -12.16 11.30
CA GLY A 130 4.27 -12.21 12.46
C GLY A 130 3.60 -10.87 12.83
N GLY A 131 3.64 -9.87 11.95
CA GLY A 131 2.99 -8.57 12.17
C GLY A 131 1.54 -8.55 11.68
N THR A 132 0.71 -7.72 12.31
CA THR A 132 -0.68 -7.49 11.89
C THR A 132 -0.77 -6.42 10.80
N VAL A 133 -1.90 -6.38 10.07
CA VAL A 133 -2.22 -5.27 9.15
C VAL A 133 -2.21 -3.92 9.90
N GLN A 134 -2.58 -3.91 11.18
CA GLN A 134 -2.58 -2.70 11.99
C GLN A 134 -1.16 -2.19 12.25
N ASP A 135 -0.22 -3.09 12.55
CA ASP A 135 1.20 -2.73 12.74
C ASP A 135 1.82 -2.14 11.46
N TRP A 136 1.41 -2.65 10.30
CA TRP A 136 1.83 -2.10 9.02
C TRP A 136 1.27 -0.70 8.76
N LEU A 137 -0.02 -0.48 9.05
CA LEU A 137 -0.64 0.85 8.95
C LEU A 137 0.03 1.87 9.86
N ASP A 138 0.41 1.45 11.07
CA ASP A 138 1.09 2.31 12.03
C ASP A 138 2.54 2.62 11.61
N GLY A 139 3.23 1.67 10.96
CA GLY A 139 4.53 1.91 10.33
C GLY A 139 4.50 2.93 9.18
N ILE A 140 3.47 2.86 8.33
CA ILE A 140 3.23 3.87 7.28
C ILE A 140 2.94 5.25 7.88
N ARG A 141 2.07 5.32 8.90
CA ARG A 141 1.73 6.58 9.59
C ARG A 141 2.93 7.24 10.25
N ALA A 142 3.86 6.45 10.78
CA ALA A 142 5.06 6.95 11.43
C ALA A 142 6.13 7.45 10.44
N GLY A 143 5.95 7.27 9.12
CA GLY A 143 7.00 7.52 8.13
C GLY A 143 8.24 6.63 8.33
N ALA A 144 8.11 5.58 9.15
CA ALA A 144 9.20 4.74 9.61
C ALA A 144 9.20 3.43 8.82
N LEU A 145 9.64 3.49 7.57
CA LEU A 145 10.19 2.34 6.86
C LEU A 145 11.67 2.63 6.58
N GLU A 146 12.46 2.70 7.65
CA GLU A 146 13.83 2.18 7.61
C GLU A 146 13.71 0.68 7.31
N LEU A 147 13.55 0.34 6.04
CA LEU A 147 13.72 -1.03 5.57
C LEU A 147 15.19 -1.40 5.77
N THR A 148 15.53 -1.95 6.93
CA THR A 148 16.69 -2.83 7.06
C THR A 148 16.46 -4.01 6.11
N VAL A 149 16.94 -3.89 4.87
CA VAL A 149 17.03 -4.94 3.85
C VAL A 149 18.08 -6.03 4.25
N ALA A 150 18.49 -6.10 5.52
CA ALA A 150 19.60 -6.95 5.95
C ALA A 150 19.29 -8.46 6.07
N ALA A 151 18.05 -8.93 5.87
CA ALA A 151 17.72 -10.33 6.21
C ALA A 151 17.39 -11.29 5.05
N ALA A 152 17.37 -10.85 3.79
CA ALA A 152 16.97 -11.75 2.68
C ALA A 152 17.96 -11.83 1.50
N GLY A 153 19.15 -11.22 1.59
CA GLY A 153 20.01 -10.99 0.42
C GLY A 153 21.40 -11.62 0.38
N LEU A 154 21.89 -12.34 1.40
CA LEU A 154 23.27 -12.86 1.39
C LEU A 154 23.42 -14.26 2.00
N ALA A 155 22.75 -15.24 1.41
CA ALA A 155 23.28 -16.60 1.39
C ALA A 155 22.96 -17.22 0.04
N LEU A 156 23.99 -17.77 -0.61
CA LEU A 156 23.96 -18.50 -1.89
C LEU A 156 24.23 -17.68 -3.15
N VAL A 157 25.41 -17.06 -3.21
CA VAL A 157 26.26 -17.19 -4.41
C VAL A 157 27.67 -17.53 -3.90
N GLY A 158 28.05 -18.80 -4.05
CA GLY A 158 29.44 -19.19 -3.91
C GLY A 158 30.27 -18.56 -5.02
N TRP A 159 31.58 -18.43 -4.80
CA TRP A 159 32.66 -18.69 -5.75
C TRP A 159 33.99 -18.51 -5.02
N GLY A 160 34.97 -19.28 -5.47
CA GLY A 160 36.25 -19.46 -4.81
C GLY A 160 37.17 -18.24 -4.82
N LEU A 161 38.15 -18.32 -3.92
CA LEU A 161 39.54 -17.92 -4.09
C LEU A 161 39.80 -16.52 -4.69
N TRP A 162 40.36 -15.60 -3.89
CA TRP A 162 41.63 -14.98 -4.26
C TRP A 162 42.34 -14.39 -3.04
N ARG A 163 43.64 -14.69 -3.00
CA ARG A 163 44.62 -14.20 -2.03
C ARG A 163 44.73 -12.68 -2.13
N MET A 164 44.75 -11.99 -1.00
CA MET A 164 45.44 -10.71 -0.91
C MET A 164 46.58 -10.80 0.12
N THR A 165 47.77 -10.86 -0.45
CA THR A 165 49.07 -10.52 0.09
C THR A 165 49.03 -9.18 0.83
N GLY A 166 49.36 -9.19 2.12
CA GLY A 166 49.79 -7.98 2.85
C GLY A 166 51.32 -7.86 2.82
N PRO A 167 51.88 -6.66 2.59
CA PRO A 167 53.32 -6.45 2.70
C PRO A 167 53.73 -6.09 4.14
N GLY A 168 54.70 -6.86 4.66
CA GLY A 168 55.81 -6.35 5.45
C GLY A 168 55.58 -5.84 6.88
N ARG A 169 56.11 -6.59 7.86
CA ARG A 169 57.28 -6.11 8.59
C ARG A 169 58.01 -7.29 9.24
N ALA A 170 59.32 -7.34 9.01
CA ALA A 170 60.24 -8.28 9.63
C ALA A 170 60.76 -7.66 10.94
N ASP A 171 60.60 -8.40 12.03
CA ASP A 171 61.29 -8.22 13.29
C ASP A 171 62.33 -9.35 13.42
N ARG A 172 63.59 -8.99 13.09
CA ARG A 172 64.77 -9.76 13.46
C ARG A 172 65.29 -9.22 14.81
N GLY A 173 65.36 -10.10 15.79
CA GLY A 173 66.29 -10.07 16.91
C GLY A 173 66.29 -11.50 17.48
N GLY A 174 67.35 -12.30 17.39
CA GLY A 174 68.76 -11.98 17.60
C GLY A 174 69.16 -12.62 18.93
N GLY A 175 69.40 -13.94 18.93
CA GLY A 175 70.16 -14.64 19.98
C GLY A 175 71.63 -14.23 19.95
N PRO A 176 72.50 -14.73 20.84
CA PRO A 176 72.53 -16.12 21.34
C PRO A 176 71.95 -16.37 22.74
#